data_AF-A0A3E1NSE6-F1
#
_entry.id   AF-A0A3E1NSE6-F1
#
_cell.length_a   1.000
_cell.length_b   1.000
_cell.length_c   1.000
_cell.angle_alpha   90.00
_cell.angle_beta   90.00
_cell.angle_gamma   90.00
#
_symmetry.space_group_name_H-M   'P 1'
#
loop_
_entity.id
_entity.type
_entity.pdbx_description
1 polymer ?
#
loop_
_entity_poly.entity_id
_entity_poly.type
_entity_poly.pdbx_seq_one_letter_code
_entity_poly.pdbx_strand_id
1 'polypeptide(L)'
;MHQDTLLLRQVHPSFVQADKISSQVFSITSQVFRPTPKDDYKLSVYNGEKYSPKESHAHFTNMNSDFKSYGVVAVTIQECNNEALNCTENNFPFDGHSFIDFEELPNGQIEKKAKKLKNYATERGWLYKQGDEN
;
A
#
# COMPACT_ATOMS: atom_id res chain seq x y z
N MET A 1 9.38 13.73 -4.06
CA MET A 1 9.31 12.80 -2.92
C MET A 1 10.73 12.40 -2.54
N HIS A 2 11.02 12.30 -1.25
CA HIS A 2 12.31 11.90 -0.70
C HIS A 2 12.42 10.37 -0.54
N GLN A 3 13.62 9.84 -0.34
CA GLN A 3 13.82 8.39 -0.24
C GLN A 3 13.13 7.77 0.98
N ASP A 4 13.01 8.53 2.05
CA ASP A 4 12.35 8.19 3.31
C ASP A 4 10.83 8.44 3.30
N THR A 5 10.29 9.04 2.22
CA THR A 5 8.85 9.26 2.07
C THR A 5 8.10 7.93 2.17
N LEU A 6 7.12 7.88 3.08
CA LEU A 6 6.20 6.75 3.22
C LEU A 6 5.16 6.79 2.12
N LEU A 7 5.06 5.71 1.36
CA LEU A 7 4.01 5.46 0.38
C LEU A 7 2.92 4.66 1.07
N LEU A 8 1.80 5.32 1.35
CA LEU A 8 0.70 4.74 2.11
C LEU A 8 -0.21 3.93 1.19
N ARG A 9 -0.47 2.68 1.55
CA ARG A 9 -1.30 1.74 0.79
C ARG A 9 -2.49 1.30 1.63
N GLN A 10 -3.67 1.42 1.03
CA GLN A 10 -4.94 0.96 1.59
C GLN A 10 -5.03 -0.56 1.49
N VAL A 11 -5.39 -1.22 2.58
CA VAL A 11 -5.54 -2.68 2.61
C VAL A 11 -7.02 -3.04 2.56
N HIS A 12 -7.46 -3.68 1.48
CA HIS A 12 -8.83 -4.17 1.38
C HIS A 12 -9.08 -5.29 2.42
N PRO A 13 -10.25 -5.35 3.09
CA PRO A 13 -10.54 -6.35 4.11
C PRO A 13 -10.35 -7.81 3.66
N SER A 14 -10.62 -8.12 2.38
CA SER A 14 -10.43 -9.47 1.82
C SER A 14 -8.96 -9.91 1.73
N PHE A 15 -8.01 -8.99 1.90
CA PHE A 15 -6.57 -9.28 1.84
C PHE A 15 -5.95 -9.43 3.22
N VAL A 16 -6.76 -9.40 4.27
CA VAL A 16 -6.35 -9.68 5.65
C VAL A 16 -6.65 -11.15 5.95
N GLN A 17 -5.63 -11.88 6.40
CA GLN A 17 -5.77 -13.27 6.83
C GLN A 17 -5.94 -13.31 8.34
N ALA A 18 -7.14 -13.67 8.79
CA ALA A 18 -7.45 -13.86 10.20
C ALA A 18 -7.03 -15.29 10.61
N ASP A 19 -5.74 -15.52 10.84
CA ASP A 19 -5.32 -16.83 11.35
C ASP A 19 -4.00 -16.79 12.13
N LYS A 20 -4.12 -16.65 13.47
CA LYS A 20 -3.41 -17.42 14.52
C LYS A 20 -3.47 -16.71 15.88
N ILE A 21 -4.35 -17.22 16.77
CA ILE A 21 -4.32 -17.36 18.25
C ILE A 21 -3.34 -16.46 19.07
N SER A 22 -3.08 -15.24 18.65
CA SER A 22 -2.37 -14.23 19.43
C SER A 22 -2.90 -12.88 18.95
N SER A 23 -3.31 -12.05 19.89
CA SER A 23 -3.96 -10.75 19.74
C SER A 23 -3.12 -9.69 18.99
N GLN A 24 -2.07 -10.08 18.26
CA GLN A 24 -1.11 -9.16 17.64
C GLN A 24 -0.57 -9.60 16.26
N VAL A 25 -1.06 -10.69 15.65
CA VAL A 25 -0.46 -11.18 14.39
C VAL A 25 -1.02 -10.46 13.16
N PHE A 26 -0.22 -9.52 12.64
CA PHE A 26 -0.36 -8.87 11.33
C PHE A 26 -0.18 -9.88 10.18
N SER A 27 -1.24 -10.17 9.42
CA SER A 27 -1.14 -11.00 8.21
C SER A 27 -1.90 -10.37 7.05
N ILE A 28 -1.25 -9.49 6.29
CA ILE A 28 -1.72 -9.05 4.97
C ILE A 28 -1.18 -9.99 3.89
N THR A 29 -1.96 -10.22 2.83
CA THR A 29 -1.49 -11.01 1.67
C THR A 29 -0.64 -10.16 0.72
N SER A 30 0.21 -10.80 -0.09
CA SER A 30 0.99 -10.11 -1.13
C SER A 30 0.12 -9.42 -2.19
N GLN A 31 -1.17 -9.76 -2.26
CA GLN A 31 -2.16 -9.11 -3.14
C GLN A 31 -2.29 -7.61 -2.85
N VAL A 32 -2.00 -7.16 -1.62
CA VAL A 32 -1.99 -5.73 -1.26
C VAL A 32 -1.03 -4.92 -2.14
N PHE A 33 0.10 -5.53 -2.54
CA PHE A 33 1.18 -4.91 -3.30
C PHE A 33 1.32 -5.48 -4.71
N ARG A 34 0.37 -6.29 -5.17
CA ARG A 34 0.37 -6.85 -6.52
C ARG A 34 -0.57 -6.02 -7.41
N PRO A 35 -0.05 -5.20 -8.34
CA PRO A 35 -0.92 -4.48 -9.26
C PRO A 35 -1.62 -5.46 -10.21
N THR A 36 -2.79 -5.08 -10.71
CA THR A 36 -3.52 -5.90 -11.67
C THR A 36 -3.29 -5.41 -13.09
N PRO A 37 -3.49 -6.26 -14.13
CA PRO A 37 -3.41 -5.81 -15.52
C PRO A 37 -4.42 -4.70 -15.87
N LYS A 38 -5.49 -4.53 -15.08
CA LYS A 38 -6.47 -3.46 -15.27
C LYS A 38 -5.95 -2.09 -14.81
N ASP A 39 -4.91 -2.09 -13.99
CA ASP A 39 -4.28 -0.89 -13.44
C ASP A 39 -2.98 -0.53 -14.20
N ASP A 40 -2.80 -1.04 -15.42
CA ASP A 40 -1.57 -0.90 -16.23
C ASP A 40 -0.29 -1.28 -15.45
N TYR A 41 -0.41 -2.24 -14.54
CA TYR A 41 0.67 -2.65 -13.61
C TYR A 41 1.20 -1.52 -12.72
N LYS A 42 0.43 -0.44 -12.51
CA LYS A 42 0.77 0.67 -11.61
C LYS A 42 0.00 0.53 -10.31
N LEU A 43 0.73 0.37 -9.21
CA LEU A 43 0.12 0.20 -7.89
C LEU A 43 -0.13 1.57 -7.24
N SER A 44 -1.40 1.99 -7.15
CA SER A 44 -1.78 3.24 -6.49
C SER A 44 -1.47 3.26 -4.98
N VAL A 45 -0.80 4.34 -4.57
CA VAL A 45 -0.39 4.66 -3.20
C VAL A 45 -0.59 6.16 -2.94
N TYR A 46 -0.60 6.55 -1.68
CA TYR A 46 -0.67 7.94 -1.25
C TYR A 46 0.71 8.42 -0.82
N ASN A 47 1.03 9.67 -1.15
CA ASN A 47 2.23 10.32 -0.64
C ASN A 47 2.07 10.68 0.84
N GLY A 48 2.85 10.04 1.71
CA GLY A 48 2.85 10.24 3.15
C GLY A 48 3.39 11.60 3.62
N GLU A 49 3.99 12.40 2.72
CA GLU A 49 4.30 13.81 3.00
C GLU A 49 3.06 14.70 2.92
N LYS A 50 2.00 14.26 2.22
CA LYS A 50 0.76 15.00 2.01
C LYS A 50 -0.42 14.49 2.83
N TYR A 51 -0.46 13.19 3.09
CA TYR A 51 -1.51 12.56 3.90
C TYR A 51 -0.89 11.84 5.08
N SER A 52 -1.48 12.02 6.26
CA SER A 52 -1.28 11.06 7.34
C SER A 52 -1.95 9.71 7.01
N PRO A 53 -1.55 8.61 7.66
CA PRO A 53 -2.23 7.31 7.53
C PRO A 53 -3.75 7.40 7.74
N LYS A 54 -4.21 8.12 8.77
CA LYS A 54 -5.65 8.31 9.05
C LYS A 54 -6.35 9.12 7.95
N GLU A 55 -5.74 10.21 7.49
CA GLU A 55 -6.32 11.04 6.42
C GLU A 55 -6.39 10.27 5.10
N SER A 56 -5.36 9.51 4.76
CA SER A 56 -5.34 8.69 3.53
C SER A 56 -6.45 7.64 3.55
N HIS A 57 -6.71 7.02 4.72
CA HIS A 57 -7.81 6.08 4.90
C HIS A 57 -9.15 6.75 4.70
N ALA A 58 -9.41 7.84 5.44
CA ALA A 58 -10.66 8.57 5.37
C ALA A 58 -10.93 9.08 3.95
N HIS A 59 -9.91 9.64 3.30
CA HIS A 59 -10.01 10.11 1.93
C HIS A 59 -10.39 8.98 0.97
N PHE A 60 -9.71 7.83 1.05
CA PHE A 60 -10.00 6.68 0.20
C PHE A 60 -11.41 6.12 0.43
N THR A 61 -11.85 5.98 1.67
CA THR A 61 -13.19 5.45 1.97
C THR A 61 -14.31 6.44 1.66
N ASN A 62 -14.02 7.75 1.67
CA ASN A 62 -15.00 8.79 1.35
C ASN A 62 -15.14 9.06 -0.15
N MET A 63 -14.17 8.65 -0.97
CA MET A 63 -14.23 8.82 -2.43
C MET A 63 -15.37 8.06 -3.08
N ASN A 64 -15.63 6.84 -2.61
CA ASN A 64 -16.69 5.99 -3.16
C ASN A 64 -17.15 5.01 -2.06
N SER A 65 -18.46 4.80 -1.96
CA SER A 65 -19.05 3.81 -1.05
C SER A 65 -18.54 2.38 -1.26
N ASP A 66 -18.05 2.07 -2.47
CA ASP A 66 -17.49 0.76 -2.80
C ASP A 66 -16.04 0.59 -2.31
N PHE A 67 -15.35 1.68 -1.96
CA PHE A 67 -13.96 1.65 -1.52
C PHE A 67 -13.87 1.29 -0.05
N LYS A 68 -13.43 0.06 0.22
CA LYS A 68 -13.23 -0.46 1.57
C LYS A 68 -11.75 -0.54 1.91
N SER A 69 -11.39 -0.04 3.09
CA SER A 69 -10.04 -0.16 3.63
C SER A 69 -10.12 -0.61 5.09
N TYR A 70 -9.51 -1.75 5.39
CA TYR A 70 -9.34 -2.27 6.74
C TYR A 70 -8.29 -1.47 7.53
N GLY A 71 -7.33 -0.88 6.82
CA GLY A 71 -6.25 -0.11 7.42
C GLY A 71 -5.22 0.32 6.40
N VAL A 72 -4.21 1.03 6.89
CA VAL A 72 -3.14 1.61 6.10
C VAL A 72 -1.81 1.03 6.52
N VAL A 73 -1.07 0.59 5.52
CA VAL A 73 0.31 0.12 5.64
C VAL A 73 1.18 0.98 4.74
N ALA A 74 2.49 0.92 4.91
CA ALA A 74 3.37 1.71 4.05
C ALA A 74 4.66 0.97 3.70
N VAL A 75 5.24 1.42 2.60
CA VAL A 75 6.62 1.16 2.19
C VAL A 75 7.30 2.50 1.91
N THR A 76 8.62 2.58 2.03
CA THR A 76 9.35 3.81 1.67
C THR A 76 9.77 3.79 0.20
N ILE A 77 10.06 4.97 -0.36
CA ILE A 77 10.66 5.05 -1.71
C ILE A 77 12.01 4.31 -1.75
N GLN A 78 12.79 4.35 -0.67
CA GLN A 78 14.03 3.58 -0.56
C GLN A 78 13.79 2.07 -0.65
N GLU A 79 12.77 1.54 0.02
CA GLU A 79 12.40 0.11 -0.08
C GLU A 79 11.97 -0.29 -1.49
N CYS A 80 11.25 0.59 -2.20
CA CYS A 80 10.92 0.39 -3.60
C CYS A 80 12.18 0.42 -4.49
N ASN A 81 13.06 1.39 -4.30
CA ASN A 81 14.32 1.51 -5.04
C ASN A 81 15.25 0.30 -4.81
N ASN A 82 15.30 -0.23 -3.59
CA ASN A 82 16.05 -1.47 -3.27
C ASN A 82 15.56 -2.67 -4.09
N GLU A 83 14.28 -2.66 -4.46
CA GLU A 83 13.67 -3.66 -5.31
C GLU A 83 13.63 -3.26 -6.79
N ALA A 84 14.37 -2.22 -7.18
CA ALA A 84 14.36 -1.64 -8.52
C ALA A 84 12.93 -1.36 -9.01
N LEU A 85 12.12 -0.72 -8.16
CA LEU A 85 10.79 -0.21 -8.47
C LEU A 85 10.82 1.31 -8.39
N ASN A 86 10.27 1.96 -9.42
CA ASN A 86 10.16 3.41 -9.45
C ASN A 86 8.85 3.85 -8.78
N CYS A 87 8.90 4.96 -8.08
CA CYS A 87 7.73 5.57 -7.44
C CYS A 87 7.55 6.99 -7.97
N THR A 88 6.37 7.27 -8.49
CA THR A 88 6.07 8.55 -9.14
C THR A 88 4.82 9.16 -8.55
N GLU A 89 4.89 10.45 -8.20
CA GLU A 89 3.71 11.23 -7.83
C GLU A 89 3.11 11.79 -9.12
N ASN A 90 1.83 11.50 -9.37
CA ASN A 90 1.13 12.01 -10.55
C ASN A 90 0.04 13.04 -10.20
N ASN A 91 -0.28 13.20 -8.91
CA ASN A 91 -1.31 14.10 -8.40
C ASN A 91 -2.67 13.95 -9.12
N PHE A 92 -2.96 12.75 -9.62
CA PHE A 92 -4.18 12.42 -10.36
C PHE A 92 -4.75 11.08 -9.88
N PRO A 93 -6.04 11.01 -9.47
CA PRO A 93 -7.07 12.04 -9.63
C PRO A 93 -7.10 13.12 -8.53
N PHE A 94 -6.17 13.10 -7.58
CA PHE A 94 -6.10 14.05 -6.46
C PHE A 94 -4.66 14.38 -6.09
N ASP A 95 -4.44 15.53 -5.45
CA ASP A 95 -3.12 15.96 -4.97
C ASP A 95 -2.58 14.97 -3.93
N GLY A 96 -1.39 14.43 -4.14
CA GLY A 96 -0.77 13.38 -3.31
C GLY A 96 -1.07 11.95 -3.73
N HIS A 97 -1.80 11.74 -4.84
CA HIS A 97 -1.81 10.43 -5.49
C HIS A 97 -0.43 10.13 -6.10
N SER A 98 0.06 8.93 -5.80
CA SER A 98 1.31 8.38 -6.31
C SER A 98 1.11 6.94 -6.75
N PHE A 99 2.05 6.40 -7.52
CA PHE A 99 2.04 4.99 -7.89
C PHE A 99 3.43 4.38 -7.85
N ILE A 100 3.47 3.07 -7.63
CA ILE A 100 4.66 2.24 -7.77
C ILE A 100 4.56 1.53 -9.12
N ASP A 101 5.58 1.67 -9.96
CA ASP A 101 5.58 1.18 -11.33
C ASP A 101 6.11 -0.26 -11.43
N PHE A 102 5.29 -1.15 -11.98
CA PHE A 102 5.66 -2.53 -12.32
C PHE A 102 5.52 -2.84 -13.82
N GLU A 103 5.26 -1.84 -14.67
CA GLU A 103 4.92 -2.01 -16.10
C GLU A 103 6.00 -2.77 -16.87
N GLU A 104 7.27 -2.53 -16.58
CA GLU A 104 8.40 -3.16 -17.27
C GLU A 104 8.77 -4.56 -16.74
N LEU A 105 7.99 -5.11 -15.80
CA LEU A 105 8.34 -6.37 -15.13
C LEU A 105 7.47 -7.55 -15.62
N PRO A 106 8.07 -8.72 -15.87
CA PRO A 106 7.29 -9.92 -16.14
C PRO A 106 6.52 -10.37 -14.89
N ASN A 107 5.36 -11.01 -15.08
CA ASN A 107 4.45 -11.45 -14.01
C ASN A 107 5.14 -12.16 -12.83
N GLY A 108 6.12 -13.03 -13.10
CA GLY A 108 6.85 -13.73 -12.05
C GLY A 108 7.75 -12.82 -11.19
N GLN A 109 8.25 -11.71 -11.76
CA GLN A 109 8.99 -10.69 -11.01
C GLN A 109 8.04 -9.80 -10.20
N ILE A 110 6.86 -9.46 -10.75
CA ILE A 110 5.83 -8.70 -10.03
C ILE A 110 5.46 -9.42 -8.73
N GLU A 111 5.20 -10.73 -8.79
CA GLU A 111 4.84 -11.50 -7.59
C GLU A 111 5.96 -11.52 -6.55
N LYS A 112 7.22 -11.69 -6.99
CA LYS A 112 8.39 -11.67 -6.10
C LYS A 112 8.55 -10.31 -5.41
N LYS A 113 8.46 -9.22 -6.17
CA LYS A 113 8.61 -7.86 -5.64
C LYS A 113 7.43 -7.49 -4.72
N ALA A 114 6.19 -7.82 -5.09
CA ALA A 114 5.02 -7.64 -4.24
C ALA A 114 5.15 -8.37 -2.90
N LYS A 115 5.70 -9.60 -2.91
CA LYS A 115 5.97 -10.35 -1.66
C LYS A 115 7.01 -9.65 -0.78
N LYS A 116 8.02 -9.04 -1.36
CA LYS A 116 9.03 -8.28 -0.61
C LYS A 116 8.49 -6.98 -0.04
N LEU A 117 7.76 -6.18 -0.83
CA LEU A 117 7.06 -4.99 -0.34
C LEU A 117 6.09 -5.33 0.81
N LYS A 118 5.36 -6.45 0.67
CA LYS A 118 4.52 -6.98 1.74
C LYS A 118 5.32 -7.28 3.00
N ASN A 119 6.52 -7.86 2.89
CA ASN A 119 7.36 -8.12 4.06
C ASN A 119 7.82 -6.82 4.74
N TYR A 120 8.25 -5.80 3.99
CA TYR A 120 8.58 -4.48 4.56
C TYR A 120 7.40 -3.85 5.29
N ALA A 121 6.22 -3.90 4.67
CA ALA A 121 4.98 -3.42 5.29
C ALA A 121 4.58 -4.24 6.53
N THR A 122 4.82 -5.56 6.52
CA THR A 122 4.61 -6.44 7.69
C THR A 122 5.54 -6.12 8.83
N GLU A 123 6.81 -5.91 8.55
CA GLU A 123 7.82 -5.57 9.56
C GLU A 123 7.53 -4.20 10.20
N ARG A 124 7.06 -3.24 9.40
CA ARG A 124 6.61 -1.92 9.87
C ARG A 124 5.30 -1.98 10.66
N GLY A 125 4.39 -2.87 10.29
CA GLY A 125 3.06 -2.98 10.89
C GLY A 125 2.04 -1.97 10.34
N TRP A 126 0.87 -1.93 10.97
CA TRP A 126 -0.20 -1.00 10.60
C TRP A 126 0.15 0.42 11.04
N LEU A 127 0.06 1.36 10.11
CA LEU A 127 0.13 2.78 10.45
C LEU A 127 -1.24 3.35 10.85
N TYR A 128 -2.31 2.68 10.41
CA TYR A 128 -3.68 2.94 10.84
C TYR A 128 -4.51 1.67 10.68
N LYS A 129 -5.44 1.41 11.60
CA LYS A 129 -6.46 0.37 11.47
C LYS A 129 -7.84 0.96 11.70
N GLN A 130 -8.79 0.54 10.86
CA GLN A 130 -10.19 0.80 11.11
C GLN A 130 -10.62 0.04 12.38
N GLY A 131 -10.89 0.77 13.46
CA GLY A 131 -11.28 0.20 14.76
C GLY A 131 -10.31 0.47 15.92
N ASP A 132 -9.15 1.11 15.69
CA ASP A 132 -8.25 1.57 16.77
C ASP A 132 -8.70 2.94 17.36
N GLU A 133 -9.97 3.32 17.21
CA GLU A 133 -10.56 4.46 17.93
C GLU A 133 -11.01 3.99 19.32
N ASN A 134 -10.08 4.03 20.28
CA ASN A 134 -10.39 4.08 21.71
C ASN A 134 -10.20 5.50 22.23
#